data_AF-A0AAW9KZ20-F1
#
_entry.id   AF-A0AAW9KZ20-F1
#
_cell.length_a   1.000
_cell.length_b   1.000
_cell.length_c   1.000
_cell.angle_alpha   90.00
_cell.angle_beta   90.00
_cell.angle_gamma   90.00
#
_symmetry.space_group_name_H-M   'P 1'
#
loop_
_entity.id
_entity.type
_entity.pdbx_description
1 polymer ?
#
loop_
_entity_poly.entity_id
_entity_poly.type
_entity_poly.pdbx_seq_one_letter_code
_entity_poly.pdbx_strand_id
1 'polypeptide(L)'
;MVRVNDRRGQLVLLTAAAIAVAFAGILLAYLQLGYHPDVRASANLGSPVESGERFLRMSVHDASESVPQRYDWSERRDAVSWVRASLDGDLRRLESARVKDGVVYRTQYNDSAARDWVRERCPSGPDRQFGPCRADRGVVVQNRGSQTHVLGVAMDLTVTTQRGERTVTVRVEATGERRRVANG
;
A
#
# COMPACT_ATOMS: atom_id res chain seq x y z
N MET A 1 63.14 10.31 43.67
CA MET A 1 62.94 9.87 42.27
C MET A 1 62.09 8.61 42.26
N VAL A 2 60.78 8.74 42.08
CA VAL A 2 59.89 7.58 41.91
C VAL A 2 59.88 7.26 40.42
N ARG A 3 60.64 6.24 40.00
CA ARG A 3 60.41 5.59 38.71
C ARG A 3 59.08 4.86 38.83
N VAL A 4 58.00 5.54 38.46
CA VAL A 4 56.71 4.88 38.26
C VAL A 4 56.94 3.88 37.14
N ASN A 5 56.82 2.59 37.47
CA ASN A 5 57.07 1.46 36.57
C ASN A 5 56.28 1.66 35.26
N ASP A 6 56.97 2.05 34.17
CA ASP A 6 56.40 2.25 32.82
C ASP A 6 55.50 1.08 32.39
N ARG A 7 55.85 -0.14 32.81
CA ARG A 7 55.09 -1.36 32.49
C ARG A 7 53.68 -1.41 33.06
N ARG A 8 53.44 -0.86 34.25
CA ARG A 8 52.11 -0.87 34.88
C ARG A 8 51.19 0.17 34.24
N GLY A 9 51.72 1.36 33.92
CA GLY A 9 50.99 2.37 33.15
C GLY A 9 50.67 1.88 31.73
N GLN A 10 51.61 1.21 31.08
CA GLN A 10 51.42 0.60 29.76
C GLN A 10 50.40 -0.54 29.77
N LEU A 11 50.40 -1.40 30.79
CA LEU A 11 49.39 -2.47 30.93
C LEU A 11 47.97 -1.87 31.06
N VAL A 12 47.80 -0.84 31.88
CA VAL A 12 46.50 -0.16 32.04
C VAL A 12 46.04 0.48 30.73
N LEU A 13 46.94 1.13 29.99
CA LEU A 13 46.64 1.73 28.68
C LEU A 13 46.24 0.67 27.64
N LEU A 14 46.93 -0.46 27.61
CA LEU A 14 46.60 -1.57 26.71
C LEU A 14 45.22 -2.18 27.04
N THR A 15 44.91 -2.36 28.32
CA THR A 15 43.59 -2.88 28.75
C THR A 15 42.48 -1.89 28.43
N ALA A 16 42.70 -0.60 28.69
CA ALA A 16 41.72 0.45 28.38
C ALA A 16 41.45 0.55 26.87
N ALA A 17 42.50 0.48 26.04
CA ALA A 17 42.37 0.47 24.59
C ALA A 17 41.58 -0.76 24.09
N ALA A 18 41.84 -1.94 24.65
CA ALA A 18 41.10 -3.15 24.30
C ALA A 18 39.60 -3.04 24.64
N ILE A 19 39.27 -2.47 25.80
CA ILE A 19 37.87 -2.21 26.20
C ILE A 19 37.21 -1.20 25.26
N ALA A 20 37.90 -0.11 24.91
CA ALA A 20 37.37 0.89 23.98
C ALA A 20 37.07 0.29 22.59
N VAL A 21 37.95 -0.57 22.08
CA VAL A 21 37.73 -1.29 20.81
C VAL A 21 36.55 -2.25 20.91
N ALA A 22 36.38 -2.95 22.05
CA ALA A 22 35.23 -3.82 22.27
C ALA A 22 33.90 -3.03 22.31
N PHE A 23 33.89 -1.86 22.96
CA PHE A 23 32.72 -0.98 22.99
C PHE A 23 32.41 -0.33 21.64
N ALA A 24 33.42 -0.10 20.79
CA ALA A 24 33.22 0.46 19.46
C ALA A 24 32.29 -0.41 18.60
N GLY A 25 32.37 -1.75 18.71
CA GLY A 25 31.47 -2.66 18.01
C GLY A 25 30.00 -2.52 18.46
N ILE A 26 29.76 -2.37 19.76
CA ILE A 26 28.42 -2.13 20.32
C ILE A 26 27.90 -0.76 19.87
N LEU A 27 28.75 0.26 19.88
CA LEU A 27 28.41 1.61 19.42
C LEU A 27 28.08 1.62 17.92
N LEU A 28 28.85 0.89 17.11
CA LEU A 28 28.60 0.72 15.68
C LEU A 28 27.31 -0.06 15.41
N ALA A 29 27.01 -1.09 16.19
CA ALA A 29 25.72 -1.79 16.12
C ALA A 29 24.56 -0.86 16.52
N TYR A 30 24.74 -0.04 17.55
CA TYR A 30 23.77 0.97 17.97
C TYR A 30 23.58 2.06 16.91
N LEU A 31 24.66 2.45 16.24
CA LEU A 31 24.60 3.33 15.08
C LEU A 31 23.94 2.63 13.90
N GLN A 32 24.17 1.35 13.61
CA GLN A 32 23.41 0.65 12.55
C GLN A 32 21.92 0.52 12.88
N LEU A 33 21.56 0.37 14.16
CA LEU A 33 20.16 0.44 14.64
C LEU A 33 19.58 1.87 14.59
N GLY A 34 20.41 2.91 14.66
CA GLY A 34 20.02 4.32 14.62
C GLY A 34 20.23 5.03 13.28
N TYR A 35 20.95 4.42 12.33
CA TYR A 35 21.31 4.96 11.02
C TYR A 35 20.35 4.40 9.98
N HIS A 36 19.07 4.70 10.18
CA HIS A 36 18.14 4.81 9.08
C HIS A 36 18.18 6.28 8.64
N PRO A 37 18.56 6.60 7.38
CA PRO A 37 18.40 7.95 6.86
C PRO A 37 16.92 8.35 7.00
N ASP A 38 16.66 9.35 7.84
CA ASP A 38 15.36 9.97 8.13
C ASP A 38 14.21 9.06 8.62
N VAL A 39 14.32 8.61 9.87
CA VAL A 39 13.19 8.10 10.68
C VAL A 39 12.83 9.05 11.84
N ARG A 40 12.57 10.33 11.52
CA ARG A 40 11.82 11.25 12.41
C ARG A 40 10.34 11.38 12.00
N ALA A 41 9.73 10.30 11.53
CA ALA A 41 8.29 10.24 11.24
C ALA A 41 7.71 8.80 11.30
N SER A 42 8.26 7.94 12.17
CA SER A 42 7.81 6.54 12.27
C SER A 42 7.56 6.18 13.73
N ALA A 43 6.37 6.54 14.19
CA ALA A 43 5.65 5.79 15.22
C ALA A 43 4.38 5.20 14.57
N ASN A 44 4.50 3.97 14.05
CA ASN A 44 3.41 3.00 13.83
C ASN A 44 2.25 3.30 12.85
N LEU A 45 2.45 4.08 11.78
CA LEU A 45 1.53 4.12 10.64
C LEU A 45 2.38 4.05 9.35
N GLY A 46 2.00 3.21 8.38
CA GLY A 46 2.67 3.15 7.07
C GLY A 46 2.66 4.52 6.37
N SER A 47 3.36 4.67 5.24
CA SER A 47 3.36 5.97 4.55
C SER A 47 1.91 6.45 4.32
N PRO A 48 1.62 7.76 4.35
CA PRO A 48 0.25 8.25 4.12
C PRO A 48 -0.41 7.64 2.89
N VAL A 49 0.37 7.40 1.82
CA VAL A 49 -0.05 6.69 0.61
C VAL A 49 -0.47 5.25 0.90
N GLU A 50 0.37 4.45 1.57
CA GLU A 50 0.07 3.06 1.94
C GLU A 50 -1.18 2.94 2.82
N SER A 51 -1.37 3.90 3.73
CA SER A 51 -2.56 3.96 4.57
C SER A 51 -3.82 4.21 3.76
N GLY A 52 -3.76 5.13 2.79
CA GLY A 52 -4.85 5.38 1.84
C GLY A 52 -5.15 4.16 0.97
N GLU A 53 -4.12 3.53 0.39
CA GLU A 53 -4.26 2.31 -0.41
C GLU A 53 -4.90 1.16 0.36
N ARG A 54 -4.50 0.95 1.63
CA ARG A 54 -5.07 -0.10 2.48
C ARG A 54 -6.56 0.15 2.74
N PHE A 55 -6.93 1.39 3.02
CA PHE A 55 -8.33 1.78 3.19
C PHE A 55 -9.14 1.55 1.91
N LEU A 56 -8.60 1.95 0.75
CA LEU A 56 -9.25 1.73 -0.55
C LEU A 56 -9.44 0.24 -0.84
N ARG A 57 -8.44 -0.60 -0.52
CA ARG A 57 -8.55 -2.07 -0.69
C ARG A 57 -9.69 -2.68 0.10
N MET A 58 -9.84 -2.28 1.36
CA MET A 58 -10.94 -2.73 2.20
C MET A 58 -12.29 -2.24 1.65
N SER A 59 -12.39 -0.95 1.32
CA SER A 59 -13.63 -0.35 0.81
C SER A 59 -14.08 -0.97 -0.53
N VAL A 60 -13.14 -1.24 -1.44
CA VAL A 60 -13.43 -1.89 -2.74
C VAL A 60 -13.85 -3.35 -2.55
N HIS A 61 -13.25 -4.07 -1.60
CA HIS A 61 -13.66 -5.42 -1.27
C HIS A 61 -15.11 -5.46 -0.75
N ASP A 62 -15.41 -4.63 0.26
CA ASP A 62 -16.73 -4.56 0.88
C ASP A 62 -17.81 -4.13 -0.13
N ALA A 63 -17.48 -3.17 -1.00
CA ALA A 63 -18.36 -2.81 -2.10
C ALA A 63 -18.57 -4.04 -3.03
N SER A 64 -17.52 -4.71 -3.45
CA SER A 64 -17.63 -5.74 -4.49
C SER A 64 -18.31 -7.03 -4.03
N GLU A 65 -18.35 -7.32 -2.73
CA GLU A 65 -18.76 -8.62 -2.17
C GLU A 65 -20.19 -9.03 -2.59
N SER A 66 -21.14 -8.10 -2.57
CA SER A 66 -22.57 -8.37 -2.81
C SER A 66 -22.99 -8.32 -4.29
N VAL A 67 -22.07 -7.94 -5.20
CA VAL A 67 -22.40 -7.69 -6.61
C VAL A 67 -22.82 -8.97 -7.34
N PRO A 68 -22.08 -10.10 -7.25
CA PRO A 68 -22.41 -11.30 -8.02
C PRO A 68 -23.76 -11.92 -7.67
N GLN A 69 -24.28 -11.71 -6.46
CA GLN A 69 -25.59 -12.23 -6.03
C GLN A 69 -26.74 -11.29 -6.40
N ARG A 70 -26.44 -10.05 -6.82
CA ARG A 70 -27.43 -8.99 -7.05
C ARG A 70 -27.60 -8.59 -8.51
N TYR A 71 -26.58 -8.78 -9.34
CA TYR A 71 -26.56 -8.25 -10.70
C TYR A 71 -26.12 -9.29 -11.72
N ASP A 72 -26.99 -9.53 -12.70
CA ASP A 72 -26.64 -10.29 -13.89
C ASP A 72 -25.70 -9.48 -14.80
N TRP A 73 -25.05 -10.16 -15.75
CA TRP A 73 -24.12 -9.52 -16.70
C TRP A 73 -24.81 -8.49 -17.62
N SER A 74 -26.09 -8.70 -17.92
CA SER A 74 -26.93 -7.73 -18.62
C SER A 74 -26.99 -6.39 -17.87
N GLU A 75 -26.99 -6.44 -16.53
CA GLU A 75 -27.14 -5.32 -15.60
C GLU A 75 -25.79 -4.74 -15.14
N ARG A 76 -24.67 -5.14 -15.77
CA ARG A 76 -23.31 -4.73 -15.36
C ARG A 76 -23.10 -3.22 -15.19
N ARG A 77 -23.84 -2.38 -15.91
CA ARG A 77 -23.76 -0.90 -15.75
C ARG A 77 -24.39 -0.44 -14.45
N ASP A 78 -25.44 -1.12 -14.00
CA ASP A 78 -26.10 -0.87 -12.72
C ASP A 78 -25.22 -1.38 -11.58
N ALA A 79 -24.59 -2.54 -11.74
CA ALA A 79 -23.56 -3.03 -10.84
C ALA A 79 -22.41 -2.02 -10.64
N VAL A 80 -21.88 -1.44 -11.73
CA VAL A 80 -20.84 -0.40 -11.64
C VAL A 80 -21.35 0.86 -10.93
N SER A 81 -22.60 1.26 -11.21
CA SER A 81 -23.21 2.43 -10.53
C SER A 81 -23.37 2.17 -9.03
N TRP A 82 -23.79 0.95 -8.65
CA TRP A 82 -23.84 0.51 -7.26
C TRP A 82 -22.47 0.57 -6.60
N VAL A 83 -21.42 0.05 -7.25
CA VAL A 83 -20.05 0.02 -6.66
C VAL A 83 -19.57 1.43 -6.38
N ARG A 84 -19.77 2.33 -7.36
CA ARG A 84 -19.39 3.73 -7.21
C ARG A 84 -20.16 4.43 -6.10
N ALA A 85 -21.47 4.18 -6.00
CA ALA A 85 -22.31 4.75 -4.95
C ALA A 85 -21.92 4.24 -3.55
N SER A 86 -21.61 2.95 -3.42
CA SER A 86 -21.14 2.35 -2.16
C SER A 86 -19.79 2.93 -1.74
N LEU A 87 -18.86 3.09 -2.68
CA LEU A 87 -17.53 3.66 -2.41
C LEU A 87 -17.57 5.14 -2.06
N ASP A 88 -18.49 5.91 -2.65
CA ASP A 88 -18.58 7.37 -2.48
C ASP A 88 -18.67 7.81 -1.00
N GLY A 89 -19.37 7.03 -0.16
CA GLY A 89 -19.40 7.25 1.29
C GLY A 89 -18.04 7.05 1.96
N ASP A 90 -17.33 5.98 1.63
CA ASP A 90 -16.02 5.66 2.20
C ASP A 90 -14.91 6.58 1.68
N LEU A 91 -14.96 6.99 0.41
CA LEU A 91 -14.04 7.97 -0.15
C LEU A 91 -14.16 9.31 0.58
N ARG A 92 -15.37 9.81 0.84
CA ARG A 92 -15.56 11.02 1.66
C ARG A 92 -15.02 10.86 3.08
N ARG A 93 -15.16 9.68 3.69
CA ARG A 93 -14.57 9.40 5.02
C ARG A 93 -13.05 9.51 4.94
N LEU A 94 -12.42 8.89 3.94
CA LEU A 94 -10.96 8.98 3.73
C LEU A 94 -10.48 10.42 3.61
N GLU A 95 -11.16 11.24 2.79
CA GLU A 95 -10.82 12.65 2.58
C GLU A 95 -10.94 13.46 3.88
N SER A 96 -11.89 13.12 4.75
CA SER A 96 -12.10 13.79 6.03
C SER A 96 -11.21 13.30 7.19
N ALA A 97 -10.72 12.05 7.15
CA ALA A 97 -10.18 11.34 8.31
C ALA A 97 -8.84 11.87 8.84
N ARG A 98 -8.09 12.67 8.07
CA ARG A 98 -6.72 13.11 8.42
C ARG A 98 -6.43 14.60 8.25
N VAL A 99 -7.46 15.42 8.05
CA VAL A 99 -7.28 16.88 7.92
C VAL A 99 -6.61 17.47 9.17
N LYS A 100 -6.91 16.92 10.36
CA LYS A 100 -6.30 17.36 11.64
C LYS A 100 -4.81 17.01 11.76
N ASP A 101 -4.35 15.98 11.04
CA ASP A 101 -2.96 15.51 11.08
C ASP A 101 -2.12 16.13 9.94
N GLY A 102 -2.67 17.11 9.22
CA GLY A 102 -1.99 17.78 8.11
C GLY A 102 -1.83 16.90 6.86
N VAL A 103 -2.64 15.85 6.73
CA VAL A 103 -2.69 14.98 5.55
C VAL A 103 -4.07 15.08 4.91
N VAL A 104 -4.11 15.48 3.65
CA VAL A 104 -5.34 15.53 2.87
C VAL A 104 -5.26 14.45 1.80
N TYR A 105 -6.31 13.63 1.74
CA TYR A 105 -6.51 12.68 0.66
C TYR A 105 -7.49 13.27 -0.36
N ARG A 106 -7.28 12.93 -1.63
CA ARG A 106 -8.26 13.15 -2.69
C ARG A 106 -8.23 11.95 -3.61
N THR A 107 -9.40 11.50 -4.02
CA THR A 107 -9.53 10.34 -4.91
C THR A 107 -10.25 10.68 -6.20
N GLN A 108 -9.79 10.11 -7.30
CA GLN A 108 -10.46 10.26 -8.60
C GLN A 108 -10.47 8.93 -9.33
N TYR A 109 -11.60 8.54 -9.91
CA TYR A 109 -11.65 7.34 -10.74
C TYR A 109 -10.85 7.52 -12.03
N ASN A 110 -10.11 6.48 -12.43
CA ASN A 110 -9.22 6.54 -13.59
C ASN A 110 -9.66 5.54 -14.68
N ASP A 111 -10.34 6.05 -15.70
CA ASP A 111 -10.87 5.26 -16.82
C ASP A 111 -9.79 4.67 -17.72
N SER A 112 -8.69 5.41 -17.95
CA SER A 112 -7.59 4.90 -18.78
C SER A 112 -6.90 3.75 -18.05
N ALA A 113 -6.57 3.89 -16.77
CA ALA A 113 -5.98 2.83 -15.97
C ALA A 113 -6.87 1.58 -15.87
N ALA A 114 -8.20 1.74 -15.79
CA ALA A 114 -9.14 0.61 -15.83
C ALA A 114 -9.15 -0.09 -17.20
N ARG A 115 -9.11 0.67 -18.31
CA ARG A 115 -9.00 0.09 -19.66
C ARG A 115 -7.68 -0.61 -19.86
N ASP A 116 -6.60 -0.07 -19.32
CA ASP A 116 -5.26 -0.66 -19.38
C ASP A 116 -5.23 -1.98 -18.62
N TRP A 117 -5.83 -2.00 -17.42
CA TRP A 117 -6.02 -3.22 -16.65
C TRP A 117 -6.74 -4.30 -17.48
N VAL A 118 -7.86 -3.98 -18.14
CA VAL A 118 -8.56 -4.95 -19.00
C VAL A 118 -7.64 -5.51 -20.09
N ARG A 119 -6.83 -4.67 -20.74
CA ARG A 119 -5.90 -5.13 -21.79
C ARG A 119 -4.80 -6.03 -21.24
N GLU A 120 -4.30 -5.74 -20.04
CA GLU A 120 -3.18 -6.46 -19.45
C GLU A 120 -3.58 -7.78 -18.77
N ARG A 121 -4.77 -7.84 -18.16
CA ARG A 121 -5.14 -8.96 -17.27
C ARG A 121 -6.35 -9.79 -17.71
N CYS A 122 -7.07 -9.39 -18.76
CA CYS A 122 -8.23 -10.15 -19.20
C CYS A 122 -7.91 -11.01 -20.43
N PRO A 123 -7.96 -12.35 -20.30
CA PRO A 123 -7.80 -13.24 -21.44
C PRO A 123 -8.87 -12.99 -22.51
N SER A 124 -8.45 -13.03 -23.77
CA SER A 124 -9.32 -12.96 -24.96
C SER A 124 -9.30 -14.28 -25.74
N GLY A 125 -10.24 -14.44 -26.67
CA GLY A 125 -10.32 -15.63 -27.52
C GLY A 125 -11.33 -16.68 -27.05
N PRO A 126 -11.44 -17.81 -27.76
CA PRO A 126 -12.42 -18.86 -27.49
C PRO A 126 -12.11 -19.68 -26.23
N ASP A 127 -10.83 -19.86 -25.88
CA ASP A 127 -10.40 -20.72 -24.76
C ASP A 127 -10.41 -20.02 -23.39
N ARG A 128 -11.05 -18.86 -23.27
CA ARG A 128 -11.15 -18.15 -21.99
C ARG A 128 -12.08 -18.88 -21.03
N GLN A 129 -11.66 -19.04 -19.78
CA GLN A 129 -12.45 -19.71 -18.74
C GLN A 129 -13.69 -18.89 -18.30
N PHE A 130 -13.61 -17.57 -18.43
CA PHE A 130 -14.67 -16.65 -18.03
C PHE A 130 -15.11 -15.79 -19.21
N GLY A 131 -16.28 -15.18 -19.09
CA GLY A 131 -16.79 -14.27 -20.10
C GLY A 131 -15.98 -12.97 -20.20
N PRO A 132 -16.40 -12.05 -21.08
CA PRO A 132 -15.64 -10.84 -21.39
C PRO A 132 -15.46 -9.93 -20.16
N CYS A 133 -14.32 -9.24 -20.13
CA CYS A 133 -14.10 -8.11 -19.22
C CYS A 133 -14.56 -6.80 -19.84
N ARG A 134 -14.97 -5.86 -18.99
CA ARG A 134 -15.30 -4.48 -19.35
C ARG A 134 -14.77 -3.53 -18.28
N ALA A 135 -14.23 -2.40 -18.75
CA ALA A 135 -13.95 -1.24 -17.93
C ALA A 135 -15.07 -0.22 -18.15
N ASP A 136 -15.65 0.31 -17.07
CA ASP A 136 -16.68 1.33 -17.09
C ASP A 136 -16.48 2.25 -15.86
N ARG A 137 -16.26 3.55 -16.11
CA ARG A 137 -16.13 4.58 -15.06
C ARG A 137 -15.15 4.19 -13.94
N GLY A 138 -13.95 3.74 -14.31
CA GLY A 138 -12.87 3.32 -13.43
C GLY A 138 -13.05 1.94 -12.80
N VAL A 139 -14.17 1.26 -13.00
CA VAL A 139 -14.44 -0.07 -12.44
C VAL A 139 -14.23 -1.13 -13.52
N VAL A 140 -13.56 -2.23 -13.15
CA VAL A 140 -13.34 -3.39 -14.03
C VAL A 140 -14.25 -4.53 -13.59
N VAL A 141 -15.11 -4.99 -14.49
CA VAL A 141 -16.03 -6.11 -14.27
C VAL A 141 -15.81 -7.23 -15.29
N GLN A 142 -16.23 -8.44 -14.92
CA GLN A 142 -16.14 -9.64 -15.74
C GLN A 142 -17.42 -10.47 -15.62
N ASN A 143 -17.86 -11.05 -16.73
CA ASN A 143 -18.93 -12.04 -16.73
C ASN A 143 -18.39 -13.39 -16.23
N ARG A 144 -18.97 -13.92 -15.16
CA ARG A 144 -18.78 -15.33 -14.75
C ARG A 144 -20.15 -15.93 -14.47
N GLY A 145 -20.49 -17.04 -15.12
CA GLY A 145 -21.78 -17.70 -14.90
C GLY A 145 -23.01 -16.84 -15.22
N SER A 146 -22.89 -15.87 -16.13
CA SER A 146 -23.91 -14.84 -16.42
C SER A 146 -24.11 -13.80 -15.32
N GLN A 147 -23.32 -13.84 -14.24
CA GLN A 147 -23.30 -12.83 -13.19
C GLN A 147 -22.19 -11.80 -13.40
N THR A 148 -22.40 -10.60 -12.88
CA THR A 148 -21.38 -9.55 -12.87
C THR A 148 -20.44 -9.74 -11.69
N HIS A 149 -19.16 -9.97 -11.96
CA HIS A 149 -18.10 -9.95 -10.95
C HIS A 149 -17.24 -8.70 -11.09
N VAL A 150 -16.99 -8.01 -9.99
CA VAL A 150 -16.02 -6.91 -9.96
C VAL A 150 -14.62 -7.52 -9.81
N LEU A 151 -13.70 -7.14 -10.68
CA LEU A 151 -12.29 -7.52 -10.58
C LEU A 151 -11.49 -6.49 -9.78
N GLY A 152 -11.85 -5.22 -9.92
CA GLY A 152 -11.20 -4.14 -9.20
C GLY A 152 -11.62 -2.76 -9.66
N VAL A 153 -11.03 -1.75 -9.05
CA VAL A 153 -11.27 -0.33 -9.35
C VAL A 153 -9.93 0.37 -9.53
N ALA A 154 -9.80 1.17 -10.59
CA ALA A 154 -8.66 2.02 -10.83
C ALA A 154 -8.97 3.46 -10.42
N MET A 155 -8.10 4.04 -9.60
CA MET A 155 -8.22 5.39 -9.09
C MET A 155 -6.86 6.08 -9.06
N ASP A 156 -6.86 7.40 -9.12
CA ASP A 156 -5.74 8.23 -8.72
C ASP A 156 -5.96 8.67 -7.27
N LEU A 157 -4.96 8.42 -6.43
CA LEU A 157 -4.88 8.85 -5.05
C LEU A 157 -3.88 10.00 -4.94
N THR A 158 -4.38 11.19 -4.66
CA THR A 158 -3.56 12.34 -4.33
C THR A 158 -3.46 12.46 -2.81
N VAL A 159 -2.24 12.58 -2.32
CA VAL A 159 -1.92 12.78 -0.92
C VAL A 159 -1.15 14.10 -0.78
N THR A 160 -1.76 15.06 -0.11
CA THR A 160 -1.15 16.36 0.19
C THR A 160 -0.69 16.35 1.64
N THR A 161 0.59 16.65 1.86
CA THR A 161 1.21 16.78 3.18
C THR A 161 1.94 18.12 3.28
N GLN A 162 2.45 18.47 4.46
CA GLN A 162 3.33 19.64 4.62
C GLN A 162 4.60 19.59 3.74
N ARG A 163 5.03 18.39 3.33
CA ARG A 163 6.22 18.20 2.47
C ARG A 163 5.90 18.33 0.98
N GLY A 164 4.63 18.49 0.62
CA GLY A 164 4.17 18.58 -0.76
C GLY A 164 3.06 17.59 -1.11
N GLU A 165 2.68 17.62 -2.38
CA GLU A 165 1.64 16.79 -2.98
C GLU A 165 2.25 15.63 -3.76
N ARG A 166 1.64 14.44 -3.65
CA ARG A 166 1.99 13.25 -4.42
C ARG A 166 0.72 12.63 -4.99
N THR A 167 0.74 12.26 -6.26
CA THR A 167 -0.34 11.52 -6.91
C THR A 167 0.16 10.17 -7.36
N VAL A 168 -0.59 9.12 -7.04
CA VAL A 168 -0.30 7.74 -7.46
C VAL A 168 -1.54 7.12 -8.09
N THR A 169 -1.37 6.39 -9.18
CA THR A 169 -2.45 5.58 -9.77
C THR A 169 -2.47 4.23 -9.08
N VAL A 170 -3.60 3.90 -8.45
CA VAL A 170 -3.82 2.66 -7.71
C VAL A 170 -4.84 1.79 -8.45
N ARG A 171 -4.50 0.51 -8.61
CA ARG A 171 -5.36 -0.53 -9.19
C ARG A 171 -5.72 -1.49 -8.06
N VAL A 172 -6.91 -1.29 -7.49
CA VAL A 172 -7.34 -1.98 -6.29
C VAL A 172 -8.16 -3.20 -6.65
N GLU A 173 -7.69 -4.39 -6.28
CA GLU A 173 -8.40 -5.65 -6.53
C GLU A 173 -9.59 -5.83 -5.59
N ALA A 174 -10.70 -6.30 -6.14
CA ALA A 174 -11.90 -6.63 -5.38
C ALA A 174 -11.75 -7.93 -4.58
N THR A 175 -10.86 -8.82 -5.03
CA THR A 175 -10.56 -10.04 -4.29
C THR A 175 -9.43 -9.71 -3.32
N GLY A 176 -9.64 -9.92 -2.02
CA GLY A 176 -8.58 -9.79 -1.04
C GLY A 176 -7.37 -10.62 -1.49
N GLU A 177 -6.22 -9.97 -1.58
CA GLU A 177 -4.98 -10.57 -2.03
C GLU A 177 -4.66 -11.75 -1.10
N ARG A 178 -4.96 -12.99 -1.53
CA ARG A 178 -4.26 -14.14 -0.96
C ARG A 178 -2.84 -14.02 -1.47
N ARG A 179 -2.01 -13.31 -0.70
CA ARG A 179 -0.56 -13.30 -0.85
C ARG A 179 -0.14 -14.76 -1.03
N ARG A 180 0.25 -15.15 -2.24
CA ARG A 180 0.97 -16.41 -2.42
C ARG A 180 2.26 -16.22 -1.65
N VAL A 181 2.36 -16.86 -0.50
CA VAL A 181 3.65 -17.14 0.11
C VAL A 181 4.36 -18.01 -0.93
N ALA A 182 5.32 -17.42 -1.64
CA ALA A 182 6.26 -18.20 -2.43
C ALA A 182 7.09 -18.98 -1.41
N ASN A 183 6.75 -20.25 -1.21
CA ASN A 183 7.69 -21.23 -0.69
C ASN A 183 8.49 -21.74 -1.88
N GLY A 184 9.82 -21.58 -1.80
CA GLY A 184 10.78 -22.03 -2.80
C GLY A 184 12.05 -21.21 -2.71
#